data_AF-A0A2A4QAT5-F1
#
_entry.id   AF-A0A2A4QAT5-F1
#
_cell.length_a   1.000
_cell.length_b   1.000
_cell.length_c   1.000
_cell.angle_alpha   90.00
_cell.angle_beta   90.00
_cell.angle_gamma   90.00
#
_symmetry.space_group_name_H-M   'P 1'
#
loop_
_entity.id
_entity.type
_entity.pdbx_description
1 polymer ?
#
loop_
_entity_poly.entity_id
_entity_poly.type
_entity_poly.pdbx_seq_one_letter_code
_entity_poly.pdbx_strand_id
1 'polypeptide(L)'
;MNELKIWFEQQLHDLGVTKIKLVKRMNYQNTDKGLRRLSEFLEYPSKSTNEFIQQLCPVLNIEFSVLHQKVIQRNKQVKGIRKAFIQLTYPRLDSISPLFHRGWLRGFLREDVPEIVQRLPFNERKKQLKHLYERKLKTLDNSLSSSITGFTYYDT
;
A
#
# COMPACT_ATOMS: atom_id res chain seq x y z
N MET A 1 -10.66 7.17 -9.25
CA MET A 1 -10.15 7.17 -10.64
C MET A 1 -8.63 7.33 -10.59
N ASN A 2 -7.85 6.54 -11.34
CA ASN A 2 -6.38 6.60 -11.29
C ASN A 2 -5.86 7.70 -12.25
N GLU A 3 -5.76 8.92 -11.76
CA GLU A 3 -5.33 10.09 -12.54
C GLU A 3 -3.91 9.95 -13.11
N LEU A 4 -3.03 9.25 -12.39
CA LEU A 4 -1.68 8.96 -12.88
C LEU A 4 -1.73 8.10 -14.15
N LYS A 5 -2.59 7.08 -14.15
CA LYS A 5 -2.76 6.18 -15.31
C LYS A 5 -3.34 6.92 -16.51
N ILE A 6 -4.35 7.77 -16.30
CA ILE A 6 -4.96 8.58 -17.36
C ILE A 6 -3.93 9.57 -17.94
N TRP A 7 -3.25 10.32 -17.07
CA TRP A 7 -2.20 11.24 -17.49
C TRP A 7 -1.07 10.52 -18.25
N PHE A 8 -0.66 9.34 -17.78
CA PHE A 8 0.36 8.54 -18.46
C PHE A 8 -0.08 8.04 -19.83
N GLU A 9 -1.34 7.63 -19.98
CA GLU A 9 -1.89 7.22 -21.28
C GLU A 9 -1.97 8.40 -22.25
N GLN A 10 -2.25 9.60 -21.77
CA GLN A 10 -2.17 10.82 -22.59
C GLN A 10 -0.73 11.07 -23.07
N GLN A 11 0.28 10.96 -22.20
CA GLN A 11 1.68 11.13 -22.59
C GLN A 11 2.12 10.13 -23.67
N LEU A 12 1.66 8.88 -23.57
CA LEU A 12 1.91 7.87 -24.60
C LEU A 12 1.24 8.22 -25.93
N HIS A 13 0.01 8.71 -25.86
CA HIS A 13 -0.76 9.13 -27.02
C HIS A 13 -0.08 10.30 -27.74
N ASP A 14 0.34 11.34 -27.00
CA ASP A 14 1.00 12.54 -27.53
C ASP A 14 2.33 12.20 -28.22
N LEU A 15 3.03 11.16 -27.74
CA LEU A 15 4.26 10.65 -28.35
C LEU A 15 4.02 9.65 -29.50
N GLY A 16 2.79 9.19 -29.70
CA GLY A 16 2.47 8.14 -30.67
C GLY A 16 3.13 6.78 -30.36
N VAL A 17 3.29 6.44 -29.07
CA VAL A 17 4.01 5.24 -28.62
C VAL A 17 3.10 4.33 -27.80
N THR A 18 3.16 3.03 -28.06
CA THR A 18 2.45 2.03 -27.24
C THR A 18 3.27 1.63 -26.00
N LYS A 19 2.62 1.12 -24.95
CA LYS A 19 3.29 0.60 -23.74
C LYS A 19 4.37 -0.44 -24.07
N ILE A 20 4.13 -1.30 -25.06
CA ILE A 20 5.11 -2.30 -25.55
C ILE A 20 6.35 -1.60 -26.12
N LYS A 21 6.16 -0.61 -27.00
CA LYS A 21 7.26 0.12 -27.64
C LYS A 21 8.04 0.97 -26.62
N LEU A 22 7.36 1.52 -25.62
CA LEU A 22 7.99 2.18 -24.46
C LEU A 22 8.91 1.20 -23.70
N VAL A 23 8.40 0.04 -23.29
CA VAL A 23 9.17 -0.95 -22.52
C VAL A 23 10.40 -1.43 -23.29
N LYS A 24 10.27 -1.62 -24.61
CA LYS A 24 11.41 -1.93 -25.48
C LYS A 24 12.46 -0.81 -25.49
N ARG A 25 12.04 0.46 -25.55
CA ARG A 25 12.94 1.62 -25.48
C ARG A 25 13.61 1.79 -24.12
N MET A 26 12.99 1.31 -23.04
CA MET A 26 13.59 1.23 -21.70
C MET A 26 14.59 0.06 -21.55
N ASN A 27 14.94 -0.63 -22.64
CA ASN A 27 15.93 -1.69 -22.69
C ASN A 27 15.60 -2.94 -21.84
N TYR A 28 14.31 -3.24 -21.64
CA TYR A 28 13.88 -4.49 -21.02
C TYR A 28 14.01 -5.64 -22.02
N GLN A 29 14.96 -6.56 -21.78
CA GLN A 29 15.10 -7.80 -22.58
C GLN A 29 13.83 -8.67 -22.53
N ASN A 30 13.21 -8.77 -21.34
CA ASN A 30 11.92 -9.42 -21.16
C ASN A 30 10.81 -8.37 -21.13
N THR A 31 10.05 -8.28 -22.23
CA THR A 31 8.99 -7.28 -22.41
C THR A 31 7.86 -7.48 -21.39
N ASP A 32 7.49 -8.72 -21.05
CA ASP A 32 6.43 -9.01 -20.08
C ASP A 32 6.82 -8.55 -18.67
N LYS A 33 8.08 -8.75 -18.29
CA LYS A 33 8.63 -8.23 -17.03
C LYS A 33 8.54 -6.71 -16.98
N GLY A 34 8.88 -6.03 -18.07
CA GLY A 34 8.79 -4.57 -18.16
C GLY A 34 7.35 -4.06 -18.11
N LEU A 35 6.41 -4.71 -18.81
CA LEU A 35 4.99 -4.39 -18.75
C LEU A 35 4.39 -4.61 -17.37
N ARG A 36 4.79 -5.69 -16.67
CA ARG A 36 4.38 -5.95 -15.28
C ARG A 36 4.88 -4.84 -14.35
N ARG A 37 6.14 -4.44 -14.49
CA ARG A 37 6.74 -3.37 -13.68
C ARG A 37 6.13 -2.00 -13.96
N LEU A 38 5.80 -1.70 -15.22
CA LEU A 38 5.06 -0.51 -15.61
C LEU A 38 3.64 -0.51 -15.01
N SER A 39 2.95 -1.64 -15.06
CA SER A 39 1.62 -1.79 -14.46
C SER A 39 1.67 -1.61 -12.94
N GLU A 40 2.65 -2.21 -12.27
CA GLU A 40 2.87 -2.03 -10.84
C GLU A 40 3.17 -0.57 -10.49
N PHE A 41 3.98 0.13 -11.28
CA PHE A 41 4.24 1.56 -11.09
C PHE A 41 2.98 2.41 -11.17
N LEU A 42 2.15 2.20 -12.20
CA LEU A 42 0.93 2.99 -12.39
C LEU A 42 -0.10 2.75 -11.28
N GLU A 43 -0.14 1.54 -10.71
CA GLU A 43 -1.06 1.20 -9.63
C GLU A 43 -0.51 1.57 -8.24
N TYR A 44 0.78 1.30 -7.98
CA TYR A 44 1.47 1.49 -6.70
C TYR A 44 2.85 2.16 -6.87
N PRO A 45 2.90 3.46 -7.19
CA PRO A 45 4.16 4.15 -7.48
C PRO A 45 5.18 4.09 -6.34
N SER A 46 4.71 4.02 -5.09
CA SER A 46 5.55 3.90 -3.90
C SER A 46 6.39 2.62 -3.84
N LYS A 47 6.09 1.60 -4.64
CA LYS A 47 6.84 0.34 -4.71
C LYS A 47 7.90 0.33 -5.80
N SER A 48 7.89 1.32 -6.70
CA SER A 48 8.83 1.37 -7.81
C SER A 48 10.19 1.90 -7.36
N THR A 49 11.26 1.38 -7.98
CA THR A 49 12.62 1.81 -7.69
C THR A 49 12.94 3.13 -8.39
N ASN A 50 13.82 3.94 -7.80
CA ASN A 50 14.30 5.19 -8.41
C ASN A 50 14.90 4.95 -9.81
N GLU A 51 15.58 3.82 -10.02
CA GLU A 51 16.13 3.42 -11.32
C GLU A 51 15.06 3.28 -12.42
N PHE A 52 13.89 2.71 -12.09
CA PHE A 52 12.81 2.56 -13.07
C PHE A 52 12.29 3.93 -13.52
N ILE A 53 12.13 4.85 -12.57
CA ILE A 53 11.68 6.22 -12.83
C ILE A 53 12.72 6.99 -13.65
N GLN A 54 14.00 6.84 -13.33
CA GLN A 54 15.11 7.44 -14.07
C GLN A 54 15.20 6.95 -15.52
N GLN A 55 14.86 5.69 -15.80
CA GLN A 55 14.78 5.16 -17.16
C GLN A 55 13.52 5.61 -17.90
N LEU A 56 12.41 5.81 -17.18
CA LEU A 56 11.12 6.17 -17.75
C LEU A 56 11.10 7.62 -18.27
N CYS A 57 11.63 8.56 -17.48
CA CYS A 57 11.60 9.99 -17.81
C CYS A 57 12.23 10.34 -19.16
N PRO A 58 13.47 9.89 -19.49
CA PRO A 58 14.11 10.20 -20.77
C PRO A 58 13.34 9.63 -21.96
N VAL A 59 12.81 8.41 -21.83
CA VAL A 59 12.12 7.73 -22.93
C VAL A 59 10.77 8.38 -23.25
N LEU A 60 10.11 8.94 -22.24
CA LEU A 60 8.87 9.71 -22.41
C LEU A 60 9.12 11.20 -22.64
N ASN A 61 10.38 11.67 -22.61
CA ASN A 61 10.70 13.08 -22.67
C ASN A 61 9.94 13.92 -21.62
N ILE A 62 9.82 13.38 -20.40
CA ILE A 62 9.12 14.02 -19.28
C ILE A 62 10.14 14.46 -18.25
N GLU A 63 10.02 15.69 -17.76
CA GLU A 63 10.82 16.16 -16.64
C GLU A 63 10.55 15.34 -15.38
N PHE A 64 11.62 14.97 -14.68
CA PHE A 64 11.54 14.20 -13.44
C PHE A 64 10.66 14.89 -12.37
N SER A 65 10.72 16.21 -12.29
CA SER A 65 9.91 17.04 -11.39
C SER A 65 8.40 16.83 -11.60
N VAL A 66 7.95 16.82 -12.86
CA VAL A 66 6.55 16.64 -13.26
C VAL A 66 6.06 15.24 -12.90
N LEU A 67 6.83 14.21 -13.26
CA LEU A 67 6.49 12.83 -12.91
C LEU A 67 6.45 12.65 -11.40
N HIS A 68 7.41 13.23 -10.68
CA HIS A 68 7.47 13.17 -9.22
C HIS A 68 6.24 13.82 -8.57
N GLN A 69 5.75 14.95 -9.08
CA GLN A 69 4.50 15.55 -8.58
C GLN A 69 3.28 14.63 -8.78
N LYS A 70 3.16 14.00 -9.95
CA LYS A 70 2.08 13.03 -10.22
C LYS A 70 2.17 11.80 -9.32
N VAL A 71 3.39 11.31 -9.07
CA VAL A 71 3.66 10.23 -8.12
C VAL A 71 3.30 10.64 -6.70
N ILE A 72 3.63 11.85 -6.25
CA ILE A 72 3.21 12.36 -4.93
C ILE A 72 1.69 12.43 -4.84
N GLN A 73 1.00 12.99 -5.83
CA GLN A 73 -0.47 13.06 -5.85
C GLN A 73 -1.10 11.68 -5.79
N ARG A 74 -0.63 10.74 -6.62
CA ARG A 74 -1.09 9.35 -6.58
C ARG A 74 -0.77 8.69 -5.24
N ASN A 75 0.43 8.90 -4.71
CA ASN A 75 0.81 8.39 -3.40
C ASN A 75 -0.05 8.99 -2.28
N LYS A 76 -0.51 10.25 -2.36
CA LYS A 76 -1.49 10.81 -1.42
C LYS A 76 -2.86 10.14 -1.55
N GLN A 77 -3.31 9.83 -2.76
CA GLN A 77 -4.55 9.07 -2.99
C GLN A 77 -4.46 7.61 -2.53
N VAL A 78 -3.28 6.98 -2.66
CA VAL A 78 -3.01 5.61 -2.17
C VAL A 78 -2.79 5.60 -0.65
N LYS A 79 -2.03 6.57 -0.11
CA LYS A 79 -1.73 6.72 1.32
C LYS A 79 -2.91 7.26 2.12
N GLY A 80 -3.84 7.97 1.49
CA GLY A 80 -5.10 8.42 2.10
C GLY A 80 -6.02 7.28 2.59
N ILE A 81 -5.56 6.03 2.50
CA ILE A 81 -6.29 4.82 2.92
C ILE A 81 -5.56 4.08 4.07
N ARG A 82 -4.32 4.45 4.44
CA ARG A 82 -3.75 3.89 5.68
C ARG A 82 -4.38 4.61 6.85
N LYS A 83 -5.47 4.05 7.36
CA LYS A 83 -6.03 4.42 8.66
C LYS A 83 -5.13 3.87 9.75
N ALA A 84 -4.98 4.62 10.85
CA ALA A 84 -4.34 4.10 12.04
C ALA A 84 -5.07 2.83 12.45
N PHE A 85 -4.36 1.85 12.99
CA PHE A 85 -4.97 0.57 13.34
C PHE A 85 -4.28 -0.05 14.55
N ILE A 86 -4.98 -0.96 15.22
CA ILE A 86 -4.37 -1.90 16.14
C ILE A 86 -4.20 -3.24 15.45
N GLN A 87 -3.05 -3.88 15.66
CA GLN A 87 -2.79 -5.25 15.26
C GLN A 87 -2.78 -6.11 16.52
N LEU A 88 -3.69 -7.09 16.59
CA LEU A 88 -3.68 -8.07 17.68
C LEU A 88 -2.46 -8.99 17.52
N THR A 89 -1.80 -9.28 18.64
CA THR A 89 -0.61 -10.12 18.71
C THR A 89 -1.01 -11.58 18.85
N TYR A 90 -0.79 -12.35 17.79
CA TYR A 90 -0.94 -13.81 17.79
C TYR A 90 0.45 -14.47 17.74
N PRO A 91 0.93 -15.12 18.82
CA PRO A 91 2.30 -15.64 18.89
C PRO A 91 2.64 -16.68 17.82
N ARG A 92 1.67 -17.47 17.38
CA ARG A 92 1.85 -18.55 16.40
C ARG A 92 1.65 -18.10 14.94
N LEU A 93 1.59 -16.79 14.70
CA LEU A 93 1.32 -16.24 13.38
C LEU A 93 2.38 -16.64 12.35
N ASP A 94 3.64 -16.73 12.79
CA ASP A 94 4.77 -17.01 11.90
C ASP A 94 4.95 -18.50 11.59
N SER A 95 4.32 -19.38 12.38
CA SER A 95 4.25 -20.81 12.08
C SER A 95 3.13 -21.18 11.09
N ILE A 96 2.32 -20.21 10.64
CA ILE A 96 1.25 -20.48 9.68
C ILE A 96 1.82 -20.59 8.26
N SER A 97 1.61 -21.76 7.67
CA SER A 97 1.81 -22.04 6.27
C SER A 97 0.50 -22.51 5.64
N PRO A 98 0.20 -22.17 4.38
CA PRO A 98 0.95 -21.30 3.46
C PRO A 98 0.92 -19.81 3.81
N LEU A 99 1.86 -19.03 3.25
CA LEU A 99 2.04 -17.58 3.51
C LEU A 99 0.77 -16.74 3.31
N PHE A 100 -0.12 -17.14 2.38
CA PHE A 100 -1.36 -16.39 2.14
C PHE A 100 -2.36 -16.52 3.30
N HIS A 101 -2.39 -17.65 4.01
CA HIS A 101 -3.19 -17.80 5.24
C HIS A 101 -2.67 -16.90 6.37
N ARG A 102 -1.33 -16.75 6.47
CA ARG A 102 -0.73 -15.78 7.40
C ARG A 102 -1.15 -14.34 7.07
N GLY A 103 -1.16 -13.98 5.79
CA GLY A 103 -1.63 -12.66 5.33
C GLY A 103 -3.11 -12.43 5.64
N TRP A 104 -3.95 -13.43 5.39
CA TRP A 104 -5.38 -13.39 5.72
C TRP A 104 -5.60 -13.22 7.23
N LEU A 105 -4.94 -14.02 8.07
CA LEU A 105 -5.08 -13.91 9.53
C LEU A 105 -4.58 -12.56 10.06
N ARG A 106 -3.49 -12.02 9.51
CA ARG A 106 -3.03 -10.65 9.86
C ARG A 106 -4.12 -9.61 9.61
N GLY A 107 -4.78 -9.67 8.46
CA GLY A 107 -5.88 -8.79 8.11
C GLY A 107 -7.09 -8.98 9.03
N PHE A 108 -7.41 -10.22 9.38
CA PHE A 108 -8.51 -10.54 10.29
C PHE A 108 -8.28 -10.01 11.72
N LEU A 109 -7.03 -10.10 12.20
CA LEU A 109 -6.58 -9.63 13.52
C LEU A 109 -6.29 -8.12 13.58
N ARG A 110 -6.55 -7.39 12.49
CA ARG A 110 -6.43 -5.94 12.43
C ARG A 110 -7.78 -5.28 12.74
N GLU A 111 -7.73 -4.16 13.43
CA GLU A 111 -8.89 -3.28 13.66
C GLU A 111 -8.49 -1.83 13.40
N ASP A 112 -9.19 -1.14 12.51
CA ASP A 112 -8.94 0.26 12.22
C ASP A 112 -9.35 1.15 13.41
N VAL A 113 -8.52 2.15 13.71
CA VAL A 113 -8.73 3.11 14.79
C VAL A 113 -9.44 4.34 14.22
N PRO A 114 -10.65 4.68 14.71
CA PRO A 114 -11.37 5.87 14.27
C PRO A 114 -10.57 7.16 14.48
N GLU A 115 -10.66 8.12 13.56
CA GLU A 115 -9.94 9.39 13.64
C GLU A 115 -10.22 10.14 14.95
N ILE A 116 -11.44 10.07 15.47
CA ILE A 116 -11.80 10.70 16.74
C ILE A 116 -10.94 10.20 17.89
N VAL A 117 -10.59 8.90 17.91
CA VAL A 117 -9.72 8.30 18.92
C VAL A 117 -8.27 8.77 18.75
N GLN A 118 -7.83 8.99 17.51
CA GLN A 118 -6.47 9.43 17.21
C GLN A 118 -6.19 10.85 17.72
N ARG A 119 -7.22 11.71 17.72
CA ARG A 119 -7.16 13.12 18.17
C ARG A 119 -7.21 13.29 19.69
N LEU A 120 -7.49 12.22 20.44
CA LEU A 120 -7.59 12.28 21.90
C LEU A 120 -6.22 12.50 22.56
N PRO A 121 -6.19 13.14 23.75
CA PRO A 121 -5.01 13.16 24.61
C PRO A 121 -4.50 11.74 24.92
N PHE A 122 -3.20 11.60 25.18
CA PHE A 122 -2.53 10.30 25.31
C PHE A 122 -3.25 9.31 26.25
N ASN A 123 -3.65 9.77 27.43
CA ASN A 123 -4.31 8.91 28.43
C ASN A 123 -5.69 8.44 27.98
N GLU A 124 -6.48 9.29 27.32
CA GLU A 124 -7.80 8.96 26.81
C GLU A 124 -7.71 8.06 25.59
N ARG A 125 -6.78 8.36 24.68
CA ARG A 125 -6.47 7.51 23.53
C ARG A 125 -6.10 6.10 23.96
N LYS A 126 -5.23 5.96 24.97
CA LYS A 126 -4.83 4.64 25.51
C LYS A 126 -6.04 3.84 26.02
N LYS A 127 -6.98 4.50 26.71
CA LYS A 127 -8.23 3.85 27.17
C LYS A 127 -9.08 3.39 26.00
N GLN A 128 -9.26 4.24 24.98
CA GLN A 128 -10.06 3.91 23.79
C GLN A 128 -9.43 2.81 22.94
N LEU A 129 -8.10 2.79 22.78
CA LEU A 129 -7.38 1.70 22.10
C LEU A 129 -7.56 0.36 22.83
N LYS A 130 -7.53 0.37 24.17
CA LYS A 130 -7.82 -0.83 24.98
C LYS A 130 -9.27 -1.30 24.79
N HIS A 131 -10.22 -0.37 24.75
CA HIS A 131 -11.62 -0.72 24.49
C HIS A 131 -11.82 -1.31 23.09
N LEU A 132 -11.16 -0.77 22.06
CA LEU A 132 -11.16 -1.33 20.70
C LEU A 132 -10.58 -2.75 20.68
N TYR A 133 -9.48 -2.98 21.40
CA TYR A 133 -8.89 -4.30 21.57
C TYR A 133 -9.86 -5.29 22.22
N GLU A 134 -10.45 -4.94 23.36
CA GLU A 134 -11.42 -5.79 24.06
C GLU A 134 -12.67 -6.07 23.22
N ARG A 135 -13.15 -5.07 22.48
CA ARG A 135 -14.27 -5.22 21.53
C ARG A 135 -13.90 -6.19 20.42
N LYS A 136 -12.70 -6.06 19.85
CA LYS A 136 -12.21 -6.95 18.79
C LYS A 136 -12.11 -8.39 19.28
N LEU A 137 -11.54 -8.63 20.46
CA LEU A 137 -11.46 -9.98 21.05
C LEU A 137 -12.81 -10.68 21.13
N LYS A 138 -13.88 -9.96 21.48
CA LYS A 138 -15.26 -10.50 21.56
C LYS A 138 -15.84 -10.92 20.20
N THR A 139 -15.28 -10.42 19.09
CA THR A 139 -15.71 -10.80 17.74
C THR A 139 -15.02 -12.05 17.20
N LEU A 140 -13.96 -12.51 17.87
CA LEU A 140 -13.21 -13.71 17.50
C LEU A 140 -13.81 -14.94 18.18
N ASP A 141 -13.57 -16.12 17.62
CA ASP A 141 -13.88 -17.36 18.31
C ASP A 141 -13.03 -17.52 19.58
N ASN A 142 -13.51 -18.33 20.53
CA ASN A 142 -12.87 -18.51 21.84
C ASN A 142 -11.45 -19.11 21.75
N SER A 143 -11.17 -19.92 20.72
CA SER A 143 -9.85 -20.54 20.56
C SER A 143 -8.83 -19.51 20.10
N LEU A 144 -9.21 -18.67 19.14
CA LEU A 144 -8.36 -17.61 18.64
C LEU A 144 -8.17 -16.50 19.66
N SER A 145 -9.26 -16.02 20.29
CA SER A 145 -9.21 -14.92 21.26
C SER A 145 -8.34 -15.24 22.47
N SER A 146 -8.42 -16.48 23.00
CA SER A 146 -7.59 -16.94 24.12
C SER A 146 -6.10 -17.04 23.79
N SER A 147 -5.75 -17.09 22.50
CA SER A 147 -4.38 -17.13 22.03
C SER A 147 -3.79 -15.74 21.71
N ILE A 148 -4.59 -14.67 21.81
CA ILE A 148 -4.10 -13.29 21.61
C ILE A 148 -3.49 -12.77 22.91
N THR A 149 -2.26 -12.24 22.81
CA THR A 149 -1.50 -11.80 23.99
C THR A 149 -1.45 -10.28 24.18
N GLY A 150 -1.98 -9.52 23.21
CA GLY A 150 -2.01 -8.07 23.27
C GLY A 150 -2.27 -7.42 21.91
N PHE A 151 -1.90 -6.16 21.77
CA PHE A 151 -1.96 -5.43 20.51
C PHE A 151 -0.85 -4.41 20.37
N THR A 152 -0.52 -4.07 19.13
CA THR A 152 0.37 -2.95 18.77
C THR A 152 -0.44 -1.90 18.02
N TYR A 153 -0.29 -0.63 18.40
CA TYR A 153 -0.87 0.50 17.69
C TYR A 153 0.08 0.99 16.60
N TYR A 154 -0.44 1.16 15.39
CA TYR A 154 0.28 1.75 14.25
C TYR A 154 -0.41 3.07 13.90
N ASP A 155 0.34 4.16 14.02
CA ASP A 155 -0.03 5.45 13.48
C ASP A 155 0.19 5.50 11.97
N THR A 156 -0.35 6.55 11.35
CA THR A 156 -0.34 6.79 9.90
C THR A 156 0.79 7.69 9.47
#